data_AF-A0A2S5MG03-F1
#
_entry.id   AF-A0A2S5MG03-F1
#
_cell.length_a   1.000
_cell.length_b   1.000
_cell.length_c   1.000
_cell.angle_alpha   90.00
_cell.angle_beta   90.00
_cell.angle_gamma   90.00
#
_symmetry.space_group_name_H-M   'P 1'
#
loop_
_entity.id
_entity.type
_entity.pdbx_description
1 polymer ?
#
loop_
_entity_poly.entity_id
_entity_poly.type
_entity_poly.pdbx_seq_one_letter_code
_entity_poly.pdbx_strand_id
1 'polypeptide(L)'
;MNRSLSACFVAIFIGAMTPAIAADEYPKVFKCSFERGNSWSYDAGEFTSVSPAKLAFEISAIDLEKQSATLVMDGKTSGKFSVIRALNANHYLEVAIEGFLNLTTVYDFDPKTKSHPAVHSRHFGLIGQPVFAQYIGFCTPNSNP
;
A
#
# COMPACT_ATOMS: atom_id res chain seq x y z
N MET A 1 68.81 36.95 20.50
CA MET A 1 67.69 37.89 20.76
C MET A 1 66.98 38.07 19.42
N ASN A 2 65.72 37.72 19.15
CA ASN A 2 64.52 37.47 19.96
C ASN A 2 63.59 36.47 19.23
N ARG A 3 62.74 35.81 20.03
CA ARG A 3 61.67 34.87 19.65
C ARG A 3 60.38 35.63 19.29
N SER A 4 59.55 35.09 18.38
CA SER A 4 58.06 35.11 18.46
C SER A 4 57.48 34.32 17.27
N LEU A 5 57.06 33.06 17.45
CA LEU A 5 55.71 32.56 17.79
C LEU A 5 54.69 32.49 16.63
N SER A 6 54.37 31.23 16.28
CA SER A 6 53.20 30.62 15.63
C SER A 6 51.92 31.43 15.39
N ALA A 7 51.26 31.12 14.27
CA ALA A 7 49.98 30.38 14.30
C ALA A 7 49.59 29.87 12.89
N CYS A 8 49.85 28.59 12.59
CA CYS A 8 49.14 27.87 11.52
C CYS A 8 47.78 27.43 12.08
N PHE A 9 46.71 28.07 11.63
CA PHE A 9 45.34 27.58 11.85
C PHE A 9 45.08 26.38 10.93
N VAL A 10 45.23 25.16 11.46
CA VAL A 10 44.69 23.95 10.84
C VAL A 10 43.23 23.85 11.27
N ALA A 11 42.31 24.21 10.38
CA ALA A 11 40.89 23.97 10.58
C ALA A 11 40.63 22.46 10.43
N ILE A 12 40.42 21.77 11.54
CA ILE A 12 39.98 20.38 11.58
C ILE A 12 38.48 20.38 11.23
N PHE A 13 38.15 20.05 9.99
CA PHE A 13 36.80 19.67 9.60
C PHE A 13 36.50 18.28 10.21
N ILE A 14 35.94 18.25 11.42
CA ILE A 14 35.29 17.05 11.95
C ILE A 14 33.97 16.90 11.19
N GLY A 15 34.04 16.21 10.06
CA GLY A 15 32.86 15.72 9.36
C GLY A 15 32.12 14.76 10.26
N ALA A 16 31.05 15.22 10.89
CA ALA A 16 30.08 14.35 11.56
C ALA A 16 29.40 13.49 10.50
N MET A 17 29.97 12.30 10.25
CA MET A 17 29.27 11.22 9.56
C MET A 17 28.11 10.78 10.47
N THR A 18 26.96 11.41 10.30
CA THR A 18 25.71 10.82 10.80
C THR A 18 25.50 9.52 10.03
N PRO A 19 25.28 8.39 10.71
CA PRO A 19 24.90 7.17 10.01
C PRO A 19 23.58 7.46 9.32
N ALA A 20 23.54 7.29 7.99
CA ALA A 20 22.30 7.26 7.25
C ALA A 20 21.46 6.13 7.88
N ILE A 21 20.39 6.50 8.59
CA ILE A 21 19.34 5.55 8.95
C ILE A 21 18.87 4.99 7.61
N ALA A 22 19.19 3.73 7.34
CA ALA A 22 18.59 3.01 6.25
C ALA A 22 17.09 3.13 6.46
N ALA A 23 16.42 3.91 5.62
CA ALA A 23 14.97 3.93 5.59
C ALA A 23 14.56 2.48 5.33
N ASP A 24 13.84 1.86 6.26
CA ASP A 24 13.25 0.55 6.05
C ASP A 24 12.51 0.61 4.70
N GLU A 25 13.06 -0.07 3.70
CA GLU A 25 12.57 0.07 2.34
C GLU A 25 11.16 -0.53 2.28
N TYR A 26 10.17 0.31 2.03
CA TYR A 26 8.78 -0.13 1.96
C TYR A 26 8.63 -1.22 0.88
N PRO A 27 7.91 -2.33 1.16
CA PRO A 27 7.80 -3.44 0.23
C PRO A 27 7.34 -3.01 -1.17
N LYS A 28 8.05 -3.49 -2.19
CA LYS A 28 7.71 -3.23 -3.61
C LYS A 28 6.59 -4.12 -4.13
N VAL A 29 6.33 -5.23 -3.45
CA VAL A 29 5.30 -6.22 -3.80
C VAL A 29 4.60 -6.71 -2.55
N PHE A 30 3.26 -6.73 -2.59
CA PHE A 30 2.41 -7.38 -1.60
C PHE A 30 1.57 -8.48 -2.25
N LYS A 31 1.45 -9.61 -1.57
CA LYS A 31 0.39 -10.60 -1.78
C LYS A 31 -0.71 -10.36 -0.77
N CYS A 32 -1.93 -10.11 -1.23
CA CYS A 32 -3.06 -9.80 -0.38
C CYS A 32 -4.13 -10.89 -0.47
N SER A 33 -4.70 -11.24 0.69
CA SER A 33 -5.81 -12.19 0.80
C SER A 33 -6.89 -11.62 1.72
N PHE A 34 -8.13 -11.69 1.25
CA PHE A 34 -9.32 -11.15 1.90
C PHE A 34 -10.36 -12.25 2.04
N GLU A 35 -10.49 -12.75 3.27
CA GLU A 35 -11.30 -13.94 3.54
C GLU A 35 -12.67 -13.63 4.13
N ARG A 36 -12.86 -12.42 4.65
CA ARG A 36 -14.08 -11.99 5.34
C ARG A 36 -14.55 -10.66 4.78
N GLY A 37 -15.86 -10.44 4.83
CA GLY A 37 -16.47 -9.21 4.37
C GLY A 37 -17.97 -9.31 4.28
N ASN A 38 -18.57 -8.27 3.73
CA ASN A 38 -19.98 -8.21 3.36
C ASN A 38 -20.06 -7.55 1.98
N SER A 39 -21.00 -7.99 1.17
CA SER A 39 -21.43 -7.31 -0.05
C SER A 39 -22.87 -6.89 0.11
N TRP A 40 -23.21 -5.74 -0.42
CA TRP A 40 -24.53 -5.18 -0.42
C TRP A 40 -24.95 -4.84 -1.84
N SER A 41 -26.18 -5.19 -2.18
CA SER A 41 -26.86 -4.79 -3.41
C SER A 41 -28.07 -3.94 -3.06
N TYR A 42 -28.39 -2.96 -3.90
CA TYR A 42 -29.65 -2.25 -3.82
C TYR A 42 -30.62 -2.79 -4.87
N ASP A 43 -31.74 -3.33 -4.42
CA ASP A 43 -32.81 -3.81 -5.28
C ASP A 43 -34.16 -3.46 -4.69
N ALA A 44 -35.15 -3.20 -5.54
CA ALA A 44 -36.53 -2.91 -5.13
C ALA A 44 -36.71 -1.85 -4.02
N GLY A 45 -35.77 -0.92 -3.85
CA GLY A 45 -35.85 0.13 -2.83
C GLY A 45 -35.12 -0.18 -1.52
N GLU A 46 -34.42 -1.31 -1.42
CA GLU A 46 -33.77 -1.77 -0.19
C GLU A 46 -32.34 -2.28 -0.43
N PHE A 47 -31.52 -2.20 0.62
CA PHE A 47 -30.20 -2.83 0.63
C PHE A 47 -30.28 -4.23 1.24
N THR A 48 -29.80 -5.21 0.49
CA THR A 48 -29.65 -6.61 0.94
C THR A 48 -28.18 -6.95 1.03
N SER A 49 -27.79 -7.78 2.00
CA SER A 49 -26.39 -8.15 2.23
C SER A 49 -26.15 -9.64 2.16
N VAL A 50 -25.01 -10.02 1.59
CA VAL A 50 -24.50 -11.38 1.53
C VAL A 50 -23.02 -11.42 1.88
N SER A 51 -22.53 -12.58 2.29
CA SER A 51 -21.08 -12.80 2.37
C SER A 51 -20.50 -12.81 0.95
N PRO A 52 -19.48 -11.99 0.66
CA PRO A 52 -18.86 -11.99 -0.65
C PRO A 52 -17.95 -13.22 -0.82
N ALA A 53 -17.66 -13.56 -2.08
CA ALA A 53 -16.60 -14.53 -2.39
C ALA A 53 -15.24 -14.04 -1.89
N LYS A 54 -14.37 -14.97 -1.47
CA LYS A 54 -12.98 -14.65 -1.09
C LYS A 54 -12.27 -13.97 -2.25
N LEU A 55 -11.37 -13.04 -1.91
CA LEU A 55 -10.60 -12.28 -2.90
C LEU A 55 -9.11 -12.37 -2.57
N ALA A 56 -8.28 -12.55 -3.60
CA ALA A 56 -6.84 -12.47 -3.47
C ALA A 56 -6.25 -11.82 -4.73
N PHE A 57 -5.22 -11.00 -4.53
CA PHE A 57 -4.50 -10.35 -5.62
C PHE A 57 -3.12 -9.88 -5.13
N GLU A 58 -2.28 -9.49 -6.07
CA GLU A 58 -0.99 -8.88 -5.81
C GLU A 58 -1.01 -7.38 -6.13
N ILE A 59 -0.35 -6.60 -5.28
CA ILE A 59 0.01 -5.21 -5.55
C ILE A 59 1.51 -5.21 -5.82
N SER A 60 1.91 -4.94 -7.05
CA SER A 60 3.31 -5.00 -7.48
C SER A 60 3.81 -3.66 -7.99
N ALA A 61 5.13 -3.57 -8.23
CA ALA A 61 5.80 -2.37 -8.73
C ALA A 61 5.42 -1.10 -7.94
N ILE A 62 5.36 -1.22 -6.61
CA ILE A 62 4.96 -0.12 -5.73
C ILE A 62 6.05 0.96 -5.76
N ASP A 63 5.68 2.13 -6.26
CA ASP A 63 6.51 3.33 -6.29
C ASP A 63 5.79 4.43 -5.50
N LEU A 64 6.17 4.58 -4.22
CA LEU A 64 5.58 5.56 -3.31
C LEU A 64 5.89 7.00 -3.70
N GLU A 65 6.99 7.23 -4.42
CA GLU A 65 7.40 8.56 -4.87
C GLU A 65 6.61 8.97 -6.12
N LYS A 66 6.41 8.03 -7.05
CA LYS A 66 5.54 8.24 -8.22
C LYS A 66 4.06 8.02 -7.94
N GLN A 67 3.69 7.67 -6.70
CA GLN A 67 2.32 7.40 -6.29
C GLN A 67 1.61 6.38 -7.21
N SER A 68 2.31 5.30 -7.54
CA SER A 68 1.82 4.30 -8.50
C SER A 68 2.11 2.87 -8.06
N ALA A 69 1.24 1.94 -8.45
CA ALA A 69 1.45 0.51 -8.33
C ALA A 69 0.65 -0.23 -9.42
N THR A 70 0.86 -1.54 -9.52
CA THR A 70 0.20 -2.41 -10.50
C THR A 70 -0.65 -3.44 -9.77
N LEU A 71 -1.87 -3.66 -10.26
CA LEU A 71 -2.71 -4.79 -9.86
C LEU A 71 -2.31 -6.01 -10.68
N VAL A 72 -1.99 -7.10 -10.00
CA VAL A 72 -1.71 -8.41 -10.61
C VAL A 72 -2.73 -9.42 -10.10
N MET A 73 -3.41 -10.09 -11.03
CA MET A 73 -4.31 -11.21 -10.75
C MET A 73 -3.86 -12.41 -11.57
N ASP A 74 -3.83 -13.59 -10.96
CA ASP A 74 -3.38 -14.85 -11.61
C ASP A 74 -2.03 -14.72 -12.34
N GLY A 75 -1.10 -13.96 -11.75
CA GLY A 75 0.23 -13.71 -12.30
C GLY A 75 0.26 -12.77 -13.52
N LYS A 76 -0.86 -12.13 -13.87
CA LYS A 76 -0.96 -11.20 -14.99
C LYS A 76 -1.34 -9.79 -14.53
N THR A 77 -0.67 -8.80 -15.11
CA THR A 77 -1.06 -7.39 -14.95
C THR A 77 -2.51 -7.21 -15.38
N SER A 78 -3.34 -6.81 -14.43
CA SER A 78 -4.80 -6.68 -14.60
C SER A 78 -5.29 -5.24 -14.43
N GLY A 79 -4.49 -4.37 -13.83
CA GLY A 79 -4.87 -2.97 -13.59
C GLY A 79 -3.72 -2.12 -13.06
N LYS A 80 -4.01 -0.84 -12.80
CA LYS A 80 -3.08 0.12 -12.19
C LYS A 80 -3.72 0.75 -10.97
N PHE A 81 -2.90 1.05 -9.99
CA PHE A 81 -3.28 1.80 -8.80
C PHE A 81 -2.66 3.19 -8.80
N SER A 82 -3.44 4.18 -8.40
CA SER A 82 -2.92 5.40 -7.79
C SER A 82 -2.66 5.15 -6.31
N VAL A 83 -1.47 5.50 -5.82
CA VAL A 83 -1.06 5.26 -4.44
C VAL A 83 -1.12 6.54 -3.62
N ILE A 84 -1.90 6.53 -2.54
CA ILE A 84 -2.02 7.66 -1.62
C ILE A 84 -1.41 7.24 -0.29
N ARG A 85 -0.37 7.96 0.15
CA ARG A 85 0.32 7.72 1.42
C ARG A 85 -0.47 8.34 2.56
N ALA A 86 -0.66 7.60 3.65
CA ALA A 86 -1.25 8.08 4.88
C ALA A 86 -0.33 7.78 6.07
N LEU A 87 -0.67 8.32 7.24
CA LEU A 87 0.00 7.90 8.48
C LEU A 87 -0.38 6.45 8.77
N ASN A 88 0.64 5.59 8.89
CA ASN A 88 0.53 4.17 9.22
C ASN A 88 -0.24 3.31 8.20
N ALA A 89 -0.36 3.79 6.95
CA ALA A 89 -1.01 3.05 5.88
C ALA A 89 -0.64 3.61 4.49
N ASN A 90 -0.83 2.78 3.47
CA ASN A 90 -0.91 3.21 2.08
C ASN A 90 -2.24 2.77 1.47
N HIS A 91 -2.86 3.67 0.73
CA HIS A 91 -4.08 3.44 -0.03
C HIS A 91 -3.76 3.20 -1.51
N TYR A 92 -4.48 2.30 -2.13
CA TYR A 92 -4.34 1.89 -3.52
C TYR A 92 -5.72 2.00 -4.17
N LEU A 93 -5.90 3.08 -4.94
CA LEU A 93 -7.13 3.36 -5.65
C LEU A 93 -7.02 2.84 -7.09
N GLU A 94 -7.93 1.96 -7.47
CA GLU A 94 -8.08 1.47 -8.83
C GLU A 94 -9.38 2.00 -9.43
N VAL A 95 -9.29 2.51 -10.66
CA VAL A 95 -10.44 2.69 -11.53
C VAL A 95 -10.60 1.42 -12.35
N ALA A 96 -11.58 0.61 -11.98
CA ALA A 96 -11.92 -0.63 -12.66
C ALA A 96 -12.65 -0.35 -13.98
N ILE A 97 -12.97 -1.43 -14.71
CA ILE A 97 -13.78 -1.38 -15.93
C ILE A 97 -15.10 -0.65 -15.64
N GLU A 98 -15.59 0.11 -16.62
CA GLU A 98 -16.83 0.91 -16.53
C GLU A 98 -16.78 2.06 -15.49
N GLY A 99 -15.59 2.43 -15.00
CA GLY A 99 -15.43 3.59 -14.10
C GLY A 99 -15.76 3.29 -12.63
N PHE A 100 -15.97 2.02 -12.31
CA PHE A 100 -16.11 1.54 -10.95
C PHE A 100 -14.82 1.70 -10.15
N LEU A 101 -14.94 1.78 -8.82
CA LEU A 101 -13.81 2.08 -7.95
C LEU A 101 -13.54 0.95 -6.98
N ASN A 102 -12.28 0.54 -6.92
CA ASN A 102 -11.79 -0.33 -5.87
C ASN A 102 -10.76 0.42 -5.03
N LEU A 103 -10.84 0.29 -3.71
CA LEU A 103 -9.93 0.92 -2.77
C LEU A 103 -9.34 -0.14 -1.86
N THR A 104 -8.03 -0.34 -1.93
CA THR A 104 -7.31 -1.18 -0.97
C THR A 104 -6.55 -0.29 -0.01
N THR A 105 -6.61 -0.56 1.28
CA THR A 105 -5.74 0.06 2.28
C THR A 105 -4.91 -1.02 2.92
N VAL A 106 -3.59 -0.83 2.90
CA VAL A 106 -2.61 -1.69 3.57
C VAL A 106 -2.05 -0.88 4.73
N TYR A 107 -2.26 -1.34 5.95
CA TYR A 107 -1.75 -0.71 7.17
C TYR A 107 -0.31 -1.12 7.44
N ASP A 108 0.33 -0.49 8.42
CA ASP A 108 1.65 -0.89 8.89
C ASP A 108 1.72 -2.36 9.34
N PHE A 109 2.94 -2.89 9.36
CA PHE A 109 3.20 -4.27 9.75
C PHE A 109 2.77 -4.52 11.21
N ASP A 110 1.92 -5.52 11.42
CA ASP A 110 1.57 -6.01 12.75
C ASP A 110 2.52 -7.16 13.14
N PRO A 111 3.39 -6.97 14.16
CA PRO A 111 4.33 -8.00 14.60
C PRO A 111 3.64 -9.23 15.18
N LYS A 112 2.40 -9.11 15.67
CA LYS A 112 1.63 -10.23 16.24
C LYS A 112 1.16 -11.19 15.16
N THR A 113 0.61 -10.65 14.07
CA THR A 113 0.13 -11.46 12.94
C THR A 113 1.21 -11.75 11.90
N LYS A 114 2.37 -11.06 12.01
CA LYS A 114 3.47 -11.10 11.04
C LYS A 114 3.01 -10.74 9.62
N SER A 115 2.10 -9.79 9.53
CA SER A 115 1.48 -9.37 8.27
C SER A 115 1.03 -7.91 8.36
N HIS A 116 0.67 -7.32 7.24
CA HIS A 116 0.00 -6.03 7.19
C HIS A 116 -1.50 -6.26 7.22
N PRO A 117 -2.24 -5.76 8.22
CA PRO A 117 -3.69 -5.69 8.14
C PRO A 117 -4.10 -4.95 6.87
N ALA A 118 -5.18 -5.39 6.23
CA ALA A 118 -5.65 -4.76 5.02
C ALA A 118 -7.18 -4.75 4.93
N VAL A 119 -7.71 -3.69 4.33
CA VAL A 119 -9.12 -3.60 3.95
C VAL A 119 -9.22 -3.34 2.45
N HIS A 120 -10.24 -3.91 1.82
CA HIS A 120 -10.51 -3.70 0.41
C HIS A 120 -11.99 -3.36 0.24
N SER A 121 -12.29 -2.26 -0.43
CA SER A 121 -13.64 -1.87 -0.83
C SER A 121 -13.78 -1.99 -2.33
N ARG A 122 -14.93 -2.47 -2.79
CA ARG A 122 -15.33 -2.49 -4.20
C ARG A 122 -16.65 -1.74 -4.33
N HIS A 123 -16.73 -0.87 -5.31
CA HIS A 123 -17.95 -0.17 -5.69
C HIS A 123 -18.19 -0.47 -7.16
N PHE A 124 -19.12 -1.38 -7.48
CA PHE A 124 -19.37 -1.86 -8.83
C PHE A 124 -20.87 -1.95 -9.15
N GLY A 125 -21.19 -2.24 -10.41
CA GLY A 125 -22.56 -2.45 -10.88
C GLY A 125 -22.72 -3.87 -11.39
N LEU A 126 -23.87 -4.48 -11.10
CA LEU A 126 -24.26 -5.77 -11.69
C LEU A 126 -25.64 -5.59 -12.33
N ILE A 127 -25.70 -5.61 -13.66
CA ILE A 127 -26.96 -5.50 -14.44
C ILE A 127 -27.76 -4.24 -14.02
N GLY A 128 -27.08 -3.12 -13.82
CA GLY A 128 -27.70 -1.84 -13.43
C GLY A 128 -28.03 -1.68 -11.95
N GLN A 129 -27.88 -2.72 -11.12
CA GLN A 129 -27.99 -2.59 -9.67
C GLN A 129 -26.65 -2.13 -9.07
N PRO A 130 -26.64 -1.13 -8.17
CA PRO A 130 -25.43 -0.73 -7.48
C PRO A 130 -25.07 -1.79 -6.44
N VAL A 131 -23.80 -2.19 -6.45
CA VAL A 131 -23.23 -3.16 -5.54
C VAL A 131 -21.99 -2.56 -4.89
N PHE A 132 -21.88 -2.70 -3.57
CA PHE A 132 -20.61 -2.44 -2.90
C PHE A 132 -20.23 -3.60 -2.01
N ALA A 133 -18.94 -3.77 -1.77
CA ALA A 133 -18.45 -4.82 -0.91
C ALA A 133 -17.26 -4.32 -0.10
N GLN A 134 -17.24 -4.68 1.18
CA GLN A 134 -16.15 -4.37 2.10
C GLN A 134 -15.55 -5.67 2.58
N TYR A 135 -14.24 -5.79 2.42
CA TYR A 135 -13.45 -6.94 2.79
C TYR A 135 -12.40 -6.57 3.82
N ILE A 136 -12.06 -7.53 4.67
CA ILE A 136 -10.98 -7.47 5.64
C ILE A 136 -10.05 -8.68 5.45
N GLY A 137 -8.76 -8.43 5.56
CA GLY A 137 -7.74 -9.41 5.23
C GLY A 137 -6.35 -8.97 5.63
N PHE A 138 -5.36 -9.56 4.98
CA PHE A 138 -3.95 -9.28 5.24
C PHE A 138 -3.17 -9.25 3.94
N CYS A 139 -2.11 -8.43 3.94
CA CYS A 139 -1.09 -8.41 2.91
C CYS A 139 0.25 -8.82 3.52
N THR A 140 1.02 -9.63 2.79
CA THR A 140 2.37 -10.04 3.17
C THR A 140 3.37 -9.57 2.12
N PRO A 141 4.51 -8.99 2.51
CA PRO A 141 5.57 -8.65 1.57
C PRO A 141 5.97 -9.91 0.80
N ASN A 142 6.00 -9.84 -0.53
CA ASN A 142 6.56 -10.91 -1.35
C ASN A 142 8.02 -10.53 -1.63
N SER A 143 8.97 -11.27 -1.06
CA SER A 143 10.41 -10.97 -1.17
C SER A 143 11.03 -11.42 -2.50
N ASN A 144 10.23 -11.61 -3.56
CA ASN A 144 10.76 -12.05 -4.84
C ASN A 144 11.00 -10.82 -5.74
N PRO A 145 12.24 -10.55 -6.14
CA PRO A 145 12.60 -9.42 -6.99
C PRO A 145 11.99 -9.51 -8.40
#